data_AF-A0A920EXT3-F1
#
_entry.id   AF-A0A920EXT3-F1
#
_cell.length_a   1.000
_cell.length_b   1.000
_cell.length_c   1.000
_cell.angle_alpha   90.00
_cell.angle_beta   90.00
_cell.angle_gamma   90.00
#
_symmetry.space_group_name_H-M   'P 1'
#
loop_
_entity.id
_entity.type
_entity.pdbx_description
1 polymer ?
#
loop_
_entity_poly.entity_id
_entity_poly.type
_entity_poly.pdbx_seq_one_letter_code
_entity_poly.pdbx_strand_id
1 'polypeptide(L)'
;MSVLRLLPEAIAEGKIYWNNFDLLSKDTDIRAIRGKKISMIFQEPMMPLNPVYTVGEQISEALNHLTDLNVEKRIKSSRTARTDRY
;
A
#
# COMPACT_ATOMS: atom_id res chain seq x y z
N MET A 1 -4.55 9.86 12.06
CA MET A 1 -4.78 8.63 11.26
C MET A 1 -6.27 8.34 11.01
N SER A 2 -7.12 9.37 10.91
CA SER A 2 -8.59 9.23 10.91
C SER A 2 -9.20 9.17 9.50
N VAL A 3 -8.64 9.89 8.53
CA VAL A 3 -9.24 10.10 7.19
C VAL A 3 -9.45 8.81 6.41
N LEU A 4 -8.45 7.91 6.39
CA LEU A 4 -8.57 6.64 5.70
C LEU A 4 -9.15 5.53 6.57
N ARG A 5 -9.65 5.80 7.80
CA ARG A 5 -10.14 4.79 8.75
C ARG A 5 -9.14 3.64 9.00
N LEU A 6 -7.86 3.98 9.13
CA LEU A 6 -6.80 3.00 9.42
C LEU A 6 -6.78 2.53 10.88
N LEU A 7 -7.58 3.17 11.74
CA LEU A 7 -7.79 2.78 13.14
C LEU A 7 -9.22 2.28 13.34
N PRO A 8 -9.43 1.21 14.13
CA PRO A 8 -10.74 0.59 14.33
C PRO A 8 -11.76 1.52 15.01
N GLU A 9 -11.29 2.48 15.83
CA GLU A 9 -12.13 3.40 16.61
C GLU A 9 -11.89 4.88 16.27
N ALA A 10 -11.40 5.17 15.06
CA ALA A 10 -11.23 6.58 14.66
C ALA A 10 -12.60 7.26 14.51
N ILE A 11 -12.94 8.11 15.47
CA ILE A 11 -14.03 9.08 15.33
C ILE A 11 -13.52 10.21 14.45
N ALA A 12 -14.12 10.36 13.27
CA ALA A 12 -13.87 11.47 12.37
C ALA A 12 -15.20 12.22 12.18
N GLU A 13 -15.23 13.47 12.63
CA GLU A 13 -16.37 14.36 12.46
C GLU A 13 -16.12 15.33 11.29
N GLY A 14 -17.20 15.83 10.70
CA GLY A 14 -17.16 16.70 9.52
C GLY A 14 -17.32 15.92 8.20
N LYS A 15 -16.89 16.53 7.11
CA LYS A 15 -16.97 15.95 5.76
C LYS A 15 -15.65 16.12 5.05
N ILE A 16 -15.21 15.06 4.37
CA ILE A 16 -14.00 15.10 3.55
C ILE A 16 -14.39 14.68 2.15
N TYR A 17 -14.38 15.63 1.23
CA TYR A 17 -14.76 15.37 -0.15
C TYR A 17 -13.54 14.99 -1.00
N TRP A 18 -13.67 13.89 -1.74
CA TRP A 18 -12.74 13.48 -2.78
C TRP A 18 -13.55 13.12 -4.03
N ASN A 19 -13.28 13.78 -5.16
CA ASN A 19 -14.05 13.61 -6.40
C ASN A 19 -15.58 13.72 -6.20
N ASN A 20 -16.02 14.69 -5.39
CA ASN A 20 -17.42 14.90 -5.02
C ASN A 20 -18.06 13.77 -4.17
N PHE A 21 -17.27 12.83 -3.66
CA PHE A 21 -17.72 11.80 -2.72
C PHE A 21 -17.24 12.11 -1.30
N ASP A 22 -18.13 11.99 -0.32
CA ASP A 22 -17.77 12.15 1.09
C ASP A 22 -17.10 10.87 1.61
N LEU A 23 -15.80 10.95 1.87
CA LEU A 23 -14.99 9.85 2.40
C LEU A 23 -15.39 9.44 3.82
N LEU A 24 -16.03 10.33 4.60
CA LEU A 24 -16.47 10.02 5.95
C LEU A 24 -17.86 9.40 6.00
N SER A 25 -18.59 9.34 4.87
CA SER A 25 -19.89 8.66 4.78
C SER A 25 -19.78 7.17 5.08
N LYS A 26 -20.78 6.61 5.78
CA LYS A 26 -20.84 5.17 6.08
C LYS A 26 -20.98 4.30 4.82
N ASP A 27 -21.56 4.86 3.77
CA ASP A 27 -21.81 4.16 2.50
C ASP A 27 -20.56 4.09 1.58
N THR A 28 -19.50 4.83 1.93
CA THR A 28 -18.28 4.86 1.13
C THR A 28 -17.45 3.60 1.36
N ASP A 29 -17.20 2.84 0.29
CA ASP A 29 -16.24 1.73 0.32
C ASP A 29 -14.81 2.26 0.33
N ILE A 30 -14.34 2.54 1.54
CA ILE A 30 -12.98 3.02 1.79
C ILE A 30 -11.93 1.98 1.36
N ARG A 31 -12.23 0.68 1.32
CA ARG A 31 -11.25 -0.34 0.88
C ARG A 31 -10.94 -0.21 -0.61
N ALA A 32 -11.94 0.11 -1.44
CA ALA A 32 -11.75 0.34 -2.87
C ALA A 32 -10.91 1.59 -3.19
N ILE A 33 -10.88 2.57 -2.26
CA ILE A 33 -10.16 3.84 -2.41
C ILE A 33 -8.71 3.73 -1.90
N ARG A 34 -8.49 3.02 -0.79
CA ARG A 34 -7.15 2.83 -0.21
C ARG A 34 -6.19 2.18 -1.20
N GLY A 35 -4.95 2.64 -1.21
CA GLY A 35 -3.87 2.05 -1.99
C GLY A 35 -3.88 2.46 -3.46
N LYS A 36 -4.98 2.15 -4.18
CA LYS A 36 -5.08 2.41 -5.63
C LYS A 36 -5.39 3.87 -5.96
N LYS A 37 -6.18 4.56 -5.13
CA LYS A 37 -6.62 5.94 -5.37
C LYS A 37 -6.02 6.92 -4.37
N ILE A 38 -5.98 6.53 -3.10
CA ILE A 38 -5.37 7.33 -2.03
C ILE A 38 -4.47 6.44 -1.19
N SER A 39 -3.21 6.83 -1.09
CA SER A 39 -2.18 6.16 -0.30
C SER A 39 -1.57 7.13 0.71
N MET A 40 -1.07 6.60 1.81
CA MET A 40 -0.48 7.38 2.89
C MET A 40 0.97 6.97 3.09
N ILE A 41 1.85 7.96 3.26
CA ILE A 41 3.23 7.76 3.73
C ILE A 41 3.24 8.18 5.21
N PHE A 42 3.65 7.28 6.09
CA PHE A 42 3.71 7.55 7.52
C PHE A 42 4.94 8.41 7.86
N GLN A 43 4.81 9.25 8.88
CA GLN A 43 5.91 10.12 9.35
C GLN A 43 7.10 9.31 9.88
N GLU A 44 6.84 8.11 10.41
CA GLU A 44 7.85 7.11 10.74
C GLU A 44 7.80 5.97 9.71
N PRO A 45 8.32 6.18 8.48
CA PRO A 45 8.15 5.22 7.38
C PRO A 45 8.91 3.91 7.60
N MET A 46 9.79 3.86 8.60
CA MET A 46 10.65 2.72 8.89
C MET A 46 9.95 1.60 9.69
N MET A 47 8.92 1.95 10.47
CA MET A 47 8.20 0.99 11.34
C MET A 47 7.57 -0.22 10.62
N PRO A 48 6.98 -0.09 9.41
CA PRO A 48 6.41 -1.23 8.69
C PRO A 48 7.43 -2.06 7.90
N LEU A 49 8.71 -1.64 7.83
CA LEU A 49 9.71 -2.38 7.05
C LEU A 49 10.21 -3.59 7.84
N ASN A 50 10.13 -4.78 7.24
CA ASN A 50 10.65 -5.99 7.85
C ASN A 50 12.11 -6.24 7.39
N PRO A 51 13.11 -6.18 8.29
CA PRO A 51 14.52 -6.22 7.92
C PRO A 51 14.99 -7.55 7.30
N VAL A 52 14.18 -8.60 7.37
CA VAL A 52 14.46 -9.90 6.72
C VAL A 52 14.34 -9.82 5.19
N TYR A 53 13.59 -8.84 4.67
CA TYR A 53 13.37 -8.66 3.23
C TYR A 53 14.14 -7.46 2.69
N THR A 54 14.61 -7.60 1.46
CA THR A 54 15.21 -6.48 0.74
C THR A 54 14.17 -5.42 0.38
N VAL A 55 14.64 -4.19 0.16
CA VAL A 55 13.79 -3.08 -0.31
C VAL A 55 13.00 -3.47 -1.58
N GLY A 56 13.62 -4.20 -2.52
CA GLY A 56 12.97 -4.64 -3.75
C GLY A 56 11.85 -5.66 -3.52
N GLU A 57 12.01 -6.56 -2.55
CA GLU A 57 10.98 -7.54 -2.18
C GLU A 57 9.77 -6.85 -1.54
N GLN A 58 10.01 -5.92 -0.62
CA GLN A 58 8.94 -5.17 0.05
C GLN A 58 8.18 -4.25 -0.92
N ILE A 59 8.88 -3.60 -1.85
CA ILE A 59 8.23 -2.81 -2.93
C ILE A 59 7.39 -3.74 -3.82
N SER A 60 7.88 -4.94 -4.12
CA SER A 60 7.16 -5.89 -4.97
C SER A 60 5.90 -6.42 -4.31
N GLU A 61 5.94 -6.70 -3.01
CA GLU A 61 4.76 -7.08 -2.22
C GLU A 61 3.67 -6.00 -2.30
N ALA A 62 4.05 -4.74 -2.07
CA ALA A 62 3.14 -3.62 -2.19
C ALA A 62 2.54 -3.51 -3.61
N LEU A 63 3.35 -3.68 -4.65
CA LEU A 63 2.88 -3.64 -6.03
C LEU A 63 1.94 -4.81 -6.38
N ASN A 64 2.24 -6.03 -5.92
CA ASN A 64 1.38 -7.20 -6.14
C ASN A 64 0.01 -7.05 -5.45
N HIS A 65 -0.05 -6.36 -4.30
CA HIS A 65 -1.32 -6.07 -3.63
C HIS A 65 -2.12 -4.95 -4.30
N LEU A 66 -1.44 -3.98 -4.92
CA LEU A 66 -2.05 -2.82 -5.56
C LEU A 66 -2.41 -3.04 -7.04
N THR A 67 -1.78 -4.02 -7.68
CA THR A 67 -1.91 -4.25 -9.12
C THR A 67 -1.95 -5.75 -9.41
N ASP A 68 -2.51 -6.16 -10.55
CA ASP A 68 -2.47 -7.56 -10.98
C ASP A 68 -1.11 -7.97 -11.57
N LEU A 69 -0.06 -7.18 -11.28
CA LEU A 69 1.30 -7.50 -11.70
C LEU A 69 1.85 -8.60 -10.78
N ASN A 70 2.43 -9.64 -11.37
CA ASN A 70 3.20 -10.64 -10.62
C ASN A 70 4.70 -10.26 -10.65
N VAL A 71 5.06 -9.23 -9.90
CA VAL A 71 6.40 -8.62 -9.88
C VAL A 71 7.43 -9.55 -9.23
N GLU A 72 7.00 -10.34 -8.24
CA GLU A 72 7.83 -11.33 -7.55
C GLU A 72 8.50 -12.32 -8.50
N LYS A 73 7.73 -12.84 -9.46
CA LYS A 73 8.23 -13.80 -10.46
C LYS A 73 9.34 -13.19 -11.32
N ARG A 74 9.30 -11.87 -11.51
CA ARG A 74 10.26 -11.09 -12.32
C ARG A 74 11.56 -10.76 -11.55
N ILE A 75 11.45 -10.51 -10.24
CA ILE A 75 12.64 -10.33 -9.38
C ILE A 75 13.42 -11.63 -9.22
N LYS A 76 12.72 -12.75 -8.94
CA LYS A 76 13.37 -14.07 -8.76
C LYS A 76 14.15 -14.50 -10.01
N SER A 77 13.57 -14.33 -11.19
CA SER A 77 14.23 -14.64 -12.48
C SER A 77 15.42 -13.72 -12.79
N SER A 78 15.41 -12.46 -12.37
CA SER A 78 16.55 -11.54 -12.53
C SER A 78 17.74 -11.85 -11.61
N ARG A 79 17.49 -12.42 -10.42
CA ARG A 79 18.53 -12.88 -9.49
C ARG A 79 19.26 -14.12 -10.02
N THR A 80 18.51 -15.13 -10.49
CA THR A 80 19.09 -16.36 -11.05
C THR A 80 19.98 -16.07 -12.26
N ALA A 81 19.58 -15.17 -13.15
CA ALA A 81 20.35 -14.77 -14.32
C ALA A 81 21.61 -13.91 -14.04
N ARG A 82 21.80 -13.45 -12.80
CA ARG A 82 23.01 -12.73 -12.37
C ARG A 82 24.02 -13.62 -11.66
N THR A 83 23.58 -14.73 -11.07
CA THR A 83 24.47 -15.73 -10.43
C THR A 83 25.24 -16.59 -11.43
N ASP A 84 24.73 -16.78 -12.64
CA ASP A 84 25.41 -17.58 -13.69
C ASP A 84 26.50 -16.79 -14.47
N ARG A 85 26.96 -15.65 -13.95
CA ARG A 85 27.97 -14.79 -14.60
C ARG A 85 29.31 -14.71 -13.86
N TYR A 86 29.62 -15.73 -13.05
CA TYR A 86 30.94 -15.93 -12.45
C TYR A 86 31.34 -17.41 -12.51
#